data_AF-A0A942P277-F1
#
_entry.id   AF-A0A942P277-F1
#
_cell.length_a   1.000
_cell.length_b   1.000
_cell.length_c   1.000
_cell.angle_alpha   90.00
_cell.angle_beta   90.00
_cell.angle_gamma   90.00
#
_symmetry.space_group_name_H-M   'P 1'
#
loop_
_entity.id
_entity.type
_entity.pdbx_description
1 polymer ?
#
loop_
_entity_poly.entity_id
_entity_poly.type
_entity_poly.pdbx_seq_one_letter_code
_entity_poly.pdbx_strand_id
1 'polypeptide(L)'
;FDNTPNEFLLDFNQGAVANEAIANINMKEVKQAIHNLPEIFKNPFLLYFDGYKYHEIAEMLDEPLGTIKSRIHFARKLLKSHIQRF
;
A
#
# COMPACT_ATOMS: atom_id res chain seq x y z
N PHE A 1 -47.13 26.48 -14.35
CA PHE A 1 -45.97 26.53 -13.44
C PHE A 1 -45.53 25.10 -13.20
N ASP A 2 -44.78 24.55 -14.16
CA ASP A 2 -44.26 23.17 -14.07
C ASP A 2 -42.81 23.27 -13.58
N ASN A 3 -42.64 23.16 -12.26
CA ASN A 3 -41.33 23.15 -11.62
C ASN A 3 -41.09 21.76 -11.04
N THR A 4 -40.55 20.86 -11.85
CA THR A 4 -39.84 19.68 -11.33
C THR A 4 -38.50 19.51 -12.03
N PRO A 5 -37.44 20.25 -11.62
CA PRO A 5 -36.08 19.91 -11.97
C PRO A 5 -35.60 18.84 -10.99
N ASN A 6 -35.89 17.57 -11.30
CA ASN A 6 -35.33 16.43 -10.55
C ASN A 6 -34.42 15.55 -11.43
N GLU A 7 -33.59 16.19 -12.25
CA GLU A 7 -32.51 15.54 -13.02
C GLU A 7 -31.12 15.71 -12.38
N PHE A 8 -31.01 16.36 -11.21
CA PHE A 8 -29.70 16.74 -10.64
C PHE A 8 -29.13 15.75 -9.59
N LEU A 9 -29.79 14.62 -9.32
CA LEU A 9 -29.39 13.71 -8.23
C LEU A 9 -28.64 12.44 -8.66
N LEU A 10 -28.36 12.26 -9.97
CA LEU A 10 -27.66 11.06 -10.46
C LEU A 10 -26.13 11.15 -10.46
N ASP A 11 -25.56 12.33 -10.22
CA ASP A 11 -24.11 12.56 -10.40
C ASP A 11 -23.29 12.54 -9.10
N PHE A 12 -23.93 12.67 -7.93
CA PHE A 12 -23.20 12.69 -6.64
C PHE A 12 -22.79 11.30 -6.13
N ASN A 13 -23.41 10.22 -6.62
CA ASN A 13 -23.11 8.85 -6.17
C ASN A 13 -22.08 8.12 -7.05
N GLN A 14 -21.89 8.51 -8.31
CA GLN A 14 -20.92 7.84 -9.19
C GLN A 14 -19.46 8.09 -8.76
N GLY A 15 -19.14 9.30 -8.28
CA GLY A 15 -17.80 9.63 -7.80
C GLY A 15 -17.42 8.88 -6.51
N ALA A 16 -18.35 8.69 -5.58
CA ALA A 16 -18.10 7.95 -4.34
C ALA A 16 -17.84 6.46 -4.60
N VAL A 17 -18.70 5.83 -5.42
CA VAL A 17 -18.55 4.41 -5.80
C VAL A 17 -17.29 4.17 -6.63
N ALA A 18 -16.95 5.09 -7.55
CA ALA A 18 -15.71 5.02 -8.32
C ALA A 18 -14.47 5.16 -7.43
N ASN A 19 -14.47 6.11 -6.48
CA ASN A 19 -13.35 6.29 -5.55
C ASN A 19 -13.15 5.08 -4.64
N GLU A 20 -14.23 4.49 -4.13
CA GLU A 20 -14.15 3.26 -3.33
C GLU A 20 -13.65 2.07 -4.16
N ALA A 21 -14.13 1.91 -5.40
CA ALA A 21 -13.66 0.86 -6.29
C ALA A 21 -12.17 1.01 -6.62
N ILE A 22 -11.71 2.22 -6.95
CA ILE A 22 -10.30 2.53 -7.22
C ILE A 22 -9.44 2.32 -5.96
N ALA A 23 -9.89 2.79 -4.80
CA ALA A 23 -9.20 2.56 -3.53
C ALA A 23 -9.07 1.07 -3.19
N ASN A 24 -10.13 0.29 -3.43
CA ASN A 24 -10.13 -1.16 -3.23
C ASN A 24 -9.20 -1.89 -4.21
N ILE A 25 -9.15 -1.47 -5.48
CA ILE A 25 -8.22 -1.98 -6.49
C ILE A 25 -6.78 -1.70 -6.06
N ASN A 26 -6.47 -0.45 -5.71
CA ASN A 26 -5.14 -0.03 -5.26
C ASN A 26 -4.70 -0.82 -4.03
N MET A 27 -5.59 -1.04 -3.06
CA MET A 27 -5.27 -1.81 -1.85
C MET A 27 -5.00 -3.28 -2.16
N LYS A 28 -5.76 -3.89 -3.09
CA LYS A 28 -5.54 -5.27 -3.52
C LYS A 28 -4.19 -5.42 -4.24
N GLU A 29 -3.83 -4.45 -5.08
CA GLU A 29 -2.55 -4.43 -5.80
C GLU A 29 -1.37 -4.26 -4.86
N VAL A 30 -1.45 -3.34 -3.89
CA VAL A 30 -0.43 -3.16 -2.87
C VAL A 30 -0.23 -4.45 -2.07
N LYS A 31 -1.31 -5.11 -1.65
CA LYS A 31 -1.22 -6.41 -0.96
C LYS A 31 -0.53 -7.45 -1.84
N GLN A 32 -0.90 -7.54 -3.10
CA GLN A 32 -0.30 -8.51 -4.03
C GLN A 32 1.19 -8.22 -4.27
N ALA A 33 1.57 -6.95 -4.40
CA ALA A 33 2.97 -6.55 -4.51
C ALA A 33 3.77 -6.91 -3.25
N ILE A 34 3.19 -6.75 -2.06
CA ILE A 34 3.81 -7.18 -0.79
C ILE A 34 3.95 -8.71 -0.77
N HIS A 35 2.92 -9.47 -1.17
CA HIS A 35 2.99 -10.93 -1.23
C HIS A 35 4.10 -11.44 -2.15
N ASN A 36 4.34 -10.74 -3.27
CA ASN A 36 5.37 -11.09 -4.25
C ASN A 36 6.80 -10.66 -3.83
N LEU A 37 6.97 -9.91 -2.73
CA LEU A 37 8.28 -9.59 -2.22
C LEU A 37 9.00 -10.87 -1.75
N PRO A 38 10.30 -11.02 -2.06
CA PRO A 38 11.13 -12.03 -1.42
C PRO A 38 11.05 -11.94 0.10
N GLU A 39 10.98 -13.08 0.80
CA GLU A 39 10.83 -13.14 2.27
C GLU A 39 11.88 -12.32 3.02
N ILE A 40 13.12 -12.32 2.52
CA ILE A 40 14.24 -11.54 3.07
C ILE A 40 13.98 -10.03 3.11
N PHE A 41 13.09 -9.52 2.25
CA PHE A 41 12.69 -8.11 2.20
C PHE A 41 11.32 -7.90 2.85
N LYS A 42 10.42 -8.89 2.72
CA LYS A 42 9.05 -8.84 3.25
C LYS A 42 9.03 -8.78 4.77
N ASN A 43 9.70 -9.70 5.46
CA ASN A 43 9.68 -9.77 6.93
C ASN A 43 10.15 -8.47 7.61
N PRO A 44 11.33 -7.92 7.32
CA PRO A 44 11.77 -6.67 7.94
C PRO A 44 10.90 -5.48 7.51
N PHE A 45 10.33 -5.49 6.31
CA PHE A 45 9.40 -4.45 5.86
C PHE A 45 8.07 -4.48 6.62
N LEU A 46 7.49 -5.66 6.86
CA LEU A 46 6.25 -5.80 7.62
C LEU A 46 6.42 -5.35 9.07
N LEU A 47 7.50 -5.78 9.74
CA LEU A 47 7.80 -5.31 11.09
C LEU A 47 7.97 -3.78 11.13
N TYR A 48 8.67 -3.20 10.15
CA TYR A 48 8.79 -1.76 10.06
C TYR A 48 7.43 -1.07 9.83
N PHE A 49 6.56 -1.66 9.00
CA PHE A 49 5.22 -1.16 8.75
C PHE A 49 4.32 -1.24 9.99
N ASP A 50 4.50 -2.28 10.82
CA ASP A 50 3.80 -2.46 12.09
C ASP A 50 4.32 -1.51 13.20
N GLY A 51 5.35 -0.71 12.92
CA GLY A 51 5.83 0.36 13.78
C GLY A 51 7.11 0.05 14.55
N TYR A 52 7.72 -1.12 14.34
CA TYR A 52 9.00 -1.45 14.96
C TYR A 52 10.13 -0.58 14.40
N LYS A 53 11.04 -0.15 15.28
CA LYS A 53 12.23 0.62 14.90
C LYS A 53 13.28 -0.31 14.30
N TYR A 54 14.15 0.25 13.46
CA TYR A 54 15.21 -0.52 12.79
C TYR A 54 16.11 -1.34 13.74
N HIS A 55 16.38 -0.85 14.95
CA HIS A 55 17.18 -1.59 15.94
C HIS A 55 16.40 -2.76 16.56
N GLU A 56 15.12 -2.57 16.87
CA GLU A 56 14.25 -3.64 17.39
C GLU A 56 14.12 -4.78 16.36
N ILE A 57 14.02 -4.43 15.07
CA ILE A 57 13.98 -5.40 13.96
C ILE A 57 15.32 -6.11 13.81
N ALA A 58 16.44 -5.39 13.93
CA ALA A 58 17.79 -5.96 13.87
C ALA A 58 18.02 -6.98 14.99
N GLU A 59 17.56 -6.67 16.21
CA GLU A 59 17.62 -7.57 17.35
C GLU A 59 16.67 -8.77 17.20
N MET A 60 15.43 -8.58 16.74
CA MET A 60 14.47 -9.66 16.53
C MET A 60 14.90 -10.65 15.44
N LEU A 61 15.57 -10.17 14.40
CA LEU A 61 16.00 -11.00 13.26
C LEU A 61 17.46 -11.48 13.39
N ASP A 62 18.17 -11.09 14.46
CA ASP A 62 19.60 -11.35 14.67
C ASP A 62 20.46 -10.95 13.45
N GLU A 63 20.21 -9.74 12.93
CA GLU A 63 20.87 -9.22 11.73
C GLU A 63 21.41 -7.81 11.93
N PRO A 64 22.49 -7.41 11.23
CA PRO A 64 23.03 -6.07 11.35
C PRO A 64 22.03 -4.97 10.98
N LEU A 65 22.04 -3.86 11.74
CA LEU A 65 21.18 -2.68 11.49
C LEU A 65 21.29 -2.17 10.03
N GLY A 66 22.49 -2.22 9.45
CA GLY A 66 22.73 -1.84 8.05
C GLY A 66 21.99 -2.75 7.06
N THR A 67 21.92 -4.05 7.35
CA THR A 67 21.19 -5.06 6.56
C THR A 67 19.69 -4.83 6.63
N ILE A 68 19.15 -4.54 7.82
CA ILE A 68 17.72 -4.23 7.98
C ILE A 68 17.35 -2.97 7.19
N LYS A 69 18.16 -1.90 7.30
CA LYS A 69 17.94 -0.66 6.54
C LYS A 69 17.95 -0.91 5.03
N SER A 70 18.92 -1.68 4.52
CA SER A 70 19.01 -1.97 3.09
C SER A 70 17.83 -2.82 2.62
N ARG A 71 17.45 -3.86 3.36
CA ARG A 71 16.30 -4.73 3.04
C ARG A 71 14.98 -3.95 2.98
N ILE A 72 14.72 -3.08 3.95
CA ILE A 72 13.52 -2.22 3.96
C ILE A 72 13.55 -1.22 2.80
N HIS A 73 14.72 -0.64 2.52
CA HIS A 73 14.87 0.25 1.37
C HIS A 73 14.59 -0.46 0.04
N PHE A 74 15.12 -1.67 -0.16
CA PHE A 74 14.86 -2.50 -1.34
C PHE A 74 13.38 -2.89 -1.44
N ALA A 75 12.74 -3.30 -0.34
CA ALA A 75 11.31 -3.59 -0.31
C ALA A 75 10.48 -2.39 -0.81
N ARG A 76 10.76 -1.18 -0.30
CA ARG A 76 10.08 0.05 -0.74
C ARG A 76 10.31 0.34 -2.23
N LYS A 77 11.53 0.12 -2.73
CA LYS A 77 11.85 0.33 -4.15
C LYS A 77 11.07 -0.64 -5.05
N LEU A 78 11.01 -1.92 -4.67
CA LEU A 78 10.26 -2.94 -5.41
C LEU A 78 8.76 -2.64 -5.42
N LEU A 79 8.18 -2.28 -4.26
CA LEU A 79 6.78 -1.89 -4.16
C LEU A 79 6.47 -0.66 -5.02
N LYS A 80 7.33 0.37 -4.97
CA LYS A 80 7.18 1.58 -5.79
C LYS A 80 7.23 1.24 -7.29
N SER A 81 8.16 0.39 -7.72
CA SER A 81 8.26 -0.04 -9.12
C SER A 81 7.04 -0.84 -9.59
N HIS A 82 6.39 -1.60 -8.70
CA HIS A 82 5.14 -2.28 -9.02
C HIS A 82 3.98 -1.30 -9.22
N ILE A 83 3.88 -0.29 -8.36
CA ILE A 83 2.79 0.71 -8.42
C ILE A 83 2.98 1.68 -9.59
N GLN A 84 4.21 2.07 -9.92
CA GLN A 84 4.51 3.00 -11.03
C GLN A 84 4.40 2.38 -12.42
N ARG A 85 4.20 1.07 -12.53
CA ARG A 85 4.06 0.40 -13.83
C ARG A 85 2.64 0.52 -14.42
N PHE A 86 1.75 1.20 -13.70
CA PHE A 86 0.39 1.55 -14.08
C PHE A 86 0.25 3.08 -14.05
#